data_AF-A0A1X7HYX3-F1
#
_entry.id   AF-A0A1X7HYX3-F1
#
_cell.length_a   1.000
_cell.length_b   1.000
_cell.length_c   1.000
_cell.angle_alpha   90.00
_cell.angle_beta   90.00
_cell.angle_gamma   90.00
#
_symmetry.space_group_name_H-M   'P 1'
#
loop_
_entity.id
_entity.type
_entity.pdbx_description
1 polymer ?
#
loop_
_entity_poly.entity_id
_entity_poly.type
_entity_poly.pdbx_seq_one_letter_code
_entity_poly.pdbx_strand_id
1 'polypeptide(L)' 'MPTLVVGGDHDVIKPDHTLKIFKNIPNAYLWILPNSGHYTLVTHTDEFNRIANDFFTKKYRKIEDRDRDF' A
#
# COMPACT_ATOMS: atom_id res chain seq x y z
N MET A 1 8.39 -12.41 -5.98
CA MET A 1 9.03 -11.19 -5.43
C MET A 1 7.97 -10.41 -4.69
N PRO A 2 8.20 -9.96 -3.45
CA PRO A 2 7.23 -9.13 -2.72
C PRO A 2 7.02 -7.77 -3.41
N THR A 3 5.83 -7.18 -3.29
CA THR A 3 5.54 -5.84 -3.81
C THR A 3 4.71 -5.04 -2.80
N LEU A 4 5.04 -3.76 -2.62
CA LEU A 4 4.23 -2.83 -1.84
C LEU A 4 3.59 -1.83 -2.81
N VAL A 5 2.25 -1.82 -2.87
CA VAL A 5 1.48 -0.86 -3.67
C VAL A 5 0.99 0.24 -2.72
N VAL A 6 1.30 1.50 -3.03
CA VAL A 6 0.99 2.66 -2.21
C VAL A 6 0.20 3.70 -3.01
N GLY A 7 -0.79 4.34 -2.40
CA GLY A 7 -1.53 5.45 -3.01
C GLY A 7 -2.33 6.25 -1.98
N GLY A 8 -2.76 7.46 -2.35
CA GLY A 8 -3.68 8.27 -1.55
C GLY A 8 -5.14 8.08 -1.97
N ASP A 9 -6.10 8.30 -1.06
CA ASP A 9 -7.54 8.21 -1.34
C ASP A 9 -8.11 9.39 -2.15
N HIS A 10 -7.40 10.52 -2.18
CA HIS A 10 -7.70 11.72 -2.99
C HIS A 10 -6.63 11.95 -4.07
N ASP A 11 -5.90 10.90 -4.47
CA ASP A 11 -4.92 10.95 -5.55
C ASP A 11 -5.60 11.05 -6.94
N VAL A 12 -4.87 11.58 -7.92
CA VAL A 12 -5.24 11.52 -9.34
C VAL A 12 -5.44 10.06 -9.78
N ILE A 13 -4.64 9.14 -9.22
CA ILE A 13 -4.85 7.70 -9.36
C ILE A 13 -5.85 7.23 -8.30
N LYS A 14 -7.08 6.94 -8.74
CA LYS A 14 -8.15 6.49 -7.85
C LYS A 14 -7.78 5.22 -7.07
N PRO A 15 -8.24 5.07 -5.82
CA PRO A 15 -8.09 3.86 -5.01
C PRO A 15 -8.43 2.56 -5.72
N ASP A 16 -9.48 2.56 -6.56
CA ASP A 16 -9.90 1.38 -7.32
C ASP A 16 -8.82 0.87 -8.29
N HIS A 17 -8.07 1.78 -8.91
CA HIS A 17 -6.96 1.41 -9.78
C HIS A 17 -5.80 0.81 -8.98
N THR A 18 -5.46 1.42 -7.85
CA THR A 18 -4.44 0.94 -6.91
C THR A 18 -4.80 -0.45 -6.37
N LEU A 19 -6.06 -0.66 -6.00
CA LEU A 19 -6.61 -1.95 -5.57
C LEU A 19 -6.55 -2.99 -6.69
N LYS A 20 -6.87 -2.60 -7.94
CA LYS A 20 -6.79 -3.50 -9.10
C LYS A 20 -5.36 -3.96 -9.34
N ILE A 21 -4.37 -3.06 -9.24
CA ILE A 21 -2.94 -3.42 -9.34
C ILE A 21 -2.58 -4.42 -8.26
N PHE A 22 -2.89 -4.12 -7.00
CA PHE A 22 -2.64 -5.01 -5.86
C PHE A 22 -3.23 -6.41 -6.06
N LYS A 23 -4.51 -6.51 -6.48
CA LYS A 23 -5.19 -7.80 -6.71
C LYS A 23 -4.56 -8.66 -7.81
N ASN A 24 -3.80 -8.06 -8.73
CA ASN A 24 -3.18 -8.76 -9.85
C ASN A 24 -1.69 -9.07 -9.63
N ILE A 25 -1.11 -8.70 -8.48
CA ILE A 25 0.29 -9.00 -8.16
C ILE A 25 0.34 -10.07 -7.06
N PRO A 26 0.97 -11.24 -7.30
CA PRO A 26 1.14 -12.24 -6.26
C PRO A 26 2.12 -11.75 -5.18
N ASN A 27 1.80 -12.04 -3.91
CA ASN A 27 2.60 -11.63 -2.74
C ASN A 27 2.77 -10.10 -2.62
N ALA A 28 1.67 -9.38 -2.77
CA ALA A 28 1.64 -7.93 -2.60
C ALA A 28 1.10 -7.51 -1.22
N TYR A 29 1.47 -6.30 -0.82
CA TYR A 29 0.81 -5.52 0.24
C TYR A 29 0.18 -4.27 -0.38
N LEU A 30 -0.88 -3.76 0.24
CA LEU A 30 -1.55 -2.53 -0.15
C LEU A 30 -1.54 -1.55 1.01
N TRP A 31 -1.16 -0.31 0.75
CA TRP A 31 -1.26 0.79 1.69
C TRP A 31 -1.95 1.98 1.01
N ILE A 32 -3.20 2.25 1.41
CA ILE A 32 -3.95 3.43 0.96
C ILE A 32 -4.00 4.41 2.12
N LEU A 33 -3.49 5.62 1.91
CA LEU A 33 -3.48 6.67 2.92
C LEU A 33 -4.79 7.47 2.86
N PRO A 34 -5.49 7.65 4.00
CA PRO A 34 -6.67 8.48 4.05
C PRO A 34 -6.32 9.97 3.94
N ASN A 35 -7.26 10.78 3.44
CA ASN A 35 -7.12 12.21 3.24
C ASN A 35 -5.83 12.63 2.51
N SER A 36 -5.36 11.82 1.55
CA SER A 36 -4.04 11.96 0.94
C SER A 36 -4.12 12.05 -0.59
N GLY A 37 -3.43 13.04 -1.15
CA GLY A 37 -3.35 13.27 -2.60
C GLY A 37 -2.06 12.71 -3.22
N HIS A 38 -1.73 13.15 -4.44
CA HIS A 38 -0.62 12.60 -5.23
C HIS A 38 0.76 12.64 -4.54
N TYR A 39 1.04 13.70 -3.78
CA TYR A 39 2.31 13.87 -3.06
C TYR A 39 2.32 13.17 -1.68
N THR A 40 1.54 12.08 -1.53
CA THR A 40 1.39 11.37 -0.25
C THR A 40 2.72 10.92 0.35
N LEU A 41 3.68 10.52 -0.51
CA LEU A 41 5.00 10.05 -0.07
C LEU A 41 5.89 11.17 0.48
N VAL A 42 5.68 12.40 0.03
CA VAL A 42 6.41 13.58 0.51
C VAL A 42 5.74 14.13 1.77
N THR A 43 4.42 14.21 1.78
CA THR A 43 3.66 14.71 2.93
C THR A 43 3.74 13.77 4.14
N HIS A 44 3.86 12.46 3.92
CA HIS A 44 4.01 11.43 4.96
C HIS A 44 5.40 10.80 4.94
N THR A 45 6.45 11.61 4.76
CA THR A 45 7.84 11.14 4.56
C THR A 45 8.30 10.15 5.63
N ASP A 46 8.13 10.47 6.92
CA ASP A 46 8.61 9.61 8.01
C ASP A 46 7.88 8.27 8.07
N GLU A 47 6.56 8.29 7.86
CA GLU A 47 5.76 7.07 7.85
C GLU A 47 6.07 6.21 6.63
N PHE A 48 6.18 6.83 5.45
CA PHE A 48 6.58 6.15 4.23
C PHE A 48 7.95 5.48 4.39
N ASN A 49 8.96 6.21 4.89
CA ASN A 49 10.31 5.68 5.09
C ASN A 49 10.32 4.50 6.08
N ARG A 50 9.52 4.57 7.15
CA ARG A 50 9.36 3.46 8.11
C ARG A 50 8.76 2.22 7.44
N ILE A 51 7.68 2.39 6.66
CA ILE A 51 6.99 1.28 5.98
C ILE A 51 7.87 0.69 4.87
N ALA A 52 8.57 1.53 4.11
CA ALA A 52 9.52 1.10 3.10
C ALA A 52 10.67 0.29 3.73
N ASN A 53 11.25 0.78 4.83
CA ASN A 53 12.27 0.05 5.56
C ASN A 53 11.75 -1.31 6.07
N ASP A 54 10.54 -1.35 6.63
CA ASP A 54 9.89 -2.60 7.05
C ASP A 54 9.71 -3.57 5.87
N PHE A 55 9.29 -3.08 4.71
CA PHE A 55 9.12 -3.88 3.50
C PHE A 55 10.44 -4.49 3.01
N PHE A 56 11.55 -3.75 3.07
CA PHE A 56 12.86 -4.25 2.62
C PHE A 56 13.54 -5.16 3.64
N THR A 57 13.26 -5.00 4.94
CA THR A 57 13.95 -5.74 6.01
C THR A 57 13.20 -6.98 6.48
N LYS A 58 11.88 -7.03 6.33
CA LYS A 58 11.06 -8.15 6.80
C LYS A 58 10.74 -9.11 5.65
N LYS A 59 10.68 -10.41 5.95
CA LYS A 59 10.20 -11.40 4.98
C LYS A 59 8.70 -11.18 4.73
N TYR A 60 8.28 -11.41 3.49
CA TYR A 60 6.86 -11.40 3.14
C TYR A 60 6.09 -12.38 4.03
N ARG A 61 4.96 -11.92 4.56
CA ARG A 61 4.02 -12.67 5.38
C ARG A 61 2.66 -12.62 4.69
N LYS A 62 2.13 -13.78 4.34
CA LYS A 62 0.76 -13.88 3.84
C LYS A 62 -0.19 -13.54 4.99
N ILE A 63 -1.07 -12.56 4.76
CA ILE A 63 -2.12 -12.16 5.70
C ILE A 63 -3.38 -12.88 5.23
N GLU A 64 -3.82 -13.89 5.98
CA GLU A 64 -5.00 -14.71 5.63
C GLU A 64 -6.24 -14.39 6.48
N ASP A 65 -6.21 -13.32 7.29
CA ASP A 65 -7.37 -12.92 8.09
C ASP A 65 -8.51 -12.45 7.17
N ARG A 66 -9.50 -13.34 7.01
CA ARG A 66 -10.78 -13.13 6.31
C ARG A 66 -11.83 -12.39 7.14
N ASP A 67 -11.46 -11.82 8.30
CA ASP A 67 -12.41 -11.14 9.18
C ASP A 67 -12.77 -9.70 8.74
N ARG A 68 -12.35 -9.30 7.53
CA ARG A 68 -12.71 -8.02 6.90
C ARG A 68 -13.06 -8.18 5.43
N ASP A 69 -13.73 -9.27 5.09
CA ASP A 69 -14.52 -9.31 3.86
C ASP A 69 -15.65 -8.29 4.02
N PHE A 70 -15.40 -7.06 3.52
CA PHE A 70 -16.40 -6.02 3.35
C PHE A 70 -17.51 -6.49 2.40
#